data_AF-A0A9X1LQT8-F1
#
_entry.id   AF-A0A9X1LQT8-F1
#
_cell.length_a   1.000
_cell.length_b   1.000
_cell.length_c   1.000
_cell.angle_alpha   90.00
_cell.angle_beta   90.00
_cell.angle_gamma   90.00
#
_symmetry.space_group_name_H-M   'P 1'
#
loop_
_entity.id
_entity.type
_entity.pdbx_description
1 polymer ?
#
loop_
_entity_poly.entity_id
_entity_poly.type
_entity_poly.pdbx_seq_one_letter_code
_entity_poly.pdbx_strand_id
1 'polypeptide(L)'
;MAGVARIPASSGQRTRHRLSRGGNRHANSALHRIVLLRMRHREPRTMAYFERRRAEQLTDRDIMRCLKRHVANEVYAALLNPATDHPVGRELRARRQAIGIPISVLATTLGVPYQRLRRLEIGTRADPELEARAATVLEQISPTLTA
;
A
#
# COMPACT_ATOMS: atom_id res chain seq x y z
N MET A 1 -5.78 3.20 18.83
CA MET A 1 -5.19 2.58 17.61
C MET A 1 -3.70 2.26 17.74
N ALA A 2 -2.77 3.20 17.95
CA ALA A 2 -1.33 2.91 18.09
C ALA A 2 -0.60 3.92 19.00
N GLY A 3 0.53 3.53 19.60
CA GLY A 3 1.33 4.29 20.57
C GLY A 3 2.22 5.38 19.95
N VAL A 4 1.71 6.11 18.97
CA VAL A 4 2.49 7.05 18.12
C VAL A 4 2.28 8.52 18.49
N ALA A 5 1.42 8.79 19.47
CA ALA A 5 1.19 10.12 20.00
C ALA A 5 2.49 10.70 20.59
N ARG A 6 2.78 11.96 20.26
CA ARG A 6 3.89 12.69 20.88
C ARG A 6 3.47 13.07 22.30
N ILE A 7 4.09 12.45 23.30
CA ILE A 7 3.86 12.83 24.69
C ILE A 7 5.01 13.75 25.12
N PRO A 8 4.75 15.00 25.53
CA PRO A 8 5.80 15.88 26.04
C PRO A 8 6.43 15.26 27.30
N ALA A 9 7.75 15.34 27.41
CA ALA A 9 8.52 14.77 28.52
C ALA A 9 9.57 15.75 29.06
N SER A 10 9.42 17.03 28.78
CA SER A 10 10.36 18.07 29.17
C SER A 10 9.68 19.14 30.03
N SER A 11 10.31 19.48 31.15
CA SER A 11 9.97 20.62 32.02
C SER A 11 10.97 21.79 31.88
N GLY A 12 11.93 21.74 30.94
CA GLY A 12 12.97 22.76 30.73
C GLY A 12 13.22 23.09 29.24
N GLN A 13 14.30 23.83 28.93
CA GLN A 13 14.58 24.41 27.59
C GLN A 13 14.66 23.40 26.41
N ARG A 14 14.93 22.13 26.68
CA ARG A 14 14.97 21.08 25.63
C ARG A 14 13.63 20.38 25.52
N THR A 15 12.88 20.63 24.45
CA THR A 15 11.62 19.94 24.17
C THR A 15 11.87 18.49 23.73
N ARG A 16 11.78 17.54 24.65
CA ARG A 16 11.82 16.11 24.35
C ARG A 16 10.43 15.51 24.42
N HIS A 17 10.14 14.62 23.49
CA HIS A 17 8.95 13.78 23.55
C HIS A 17 9.32 12.39 24.05
N ARG A 18 8.47 11.74 24.84
CA ARG A 18 8.57 10.31 25.18
C ARG A 18 7.75 9.45 24.23
N LEU A 19 8.14 8.19 24.12
CA LEU A 19 7.37 7.17 23.41
C LEU A 19 6.15 6.79 24.27
N SER A 20 4.96 6.74 23.67
CA SER A 20 3.82 6.08 24.32
C SER A 20 4.02 4.57 24.25
N ARG A 21 4.17 3.92 25.41
CA ARG A 21 4.29 2.45 25.50
C ARG A 21 2.94 1.72 25.41
N GLY A 22 1.84 2.45 25.50
CA GLY A 22 0.49 1.90 25.41
C GLY A 22 0.00 1.66 23.97
N GLY A 23 -1.17 1.03 23.85
CA GLY A 23 -1.86 0.79 22.58
C GLY A 23 -1.65 -0.63 22.02
N ASN A 24 -2.08 -0.82 20.78
CA ASN A 24 -2.05 -2.12 20.11
C ASN A 24 -0.61 -2.47 19.66
N ARG A 25 -0.06 -3.58 20.17
CA ARG A 25 1.31 -4.03 19.87
C ARG A 25 1.50 -4.42 18.40
N HIS A 26 0.50 -5.04 17.78
CA HIS A 26 0.55 -5.40 16.36
C HIS A 26 0.58 -4.15 15.48
N ALA A 27 -0.26 -3.15 15.77
CA ALA A 27 -0.26 -1.89 15.04
C ALA A 27 1.10 -1.17 15.17
N ASN A 28 1.68 -1.13 16.36
CA ASN A 28 3.01 -0.53 16.59
C ASN A 28 4.11 -1.25 15.80
N SER A 29 4.06 -2.59 15.74
CA SER A 29 5.00 -3.41 14.96
C SER A 29 4.84 -3.15 13.45
N ALA A 30 3.60 -3.12 12.96
CA ALA A 30 3.31 -2.84 11.55
C ALA A 30 3.82 -1.47 11.10
N LEU A 31 3.54 -0.42 11.87
CA LEU A 31 4.06 0.93 11.58
C LEU A 31 5.59 0.97 11.58
N HIS A 32 6.23 0.24 12.48
CA HIS A 32 7.68 0.15 12.50
C HIS A 32 8.23 -0.56 11.25
N ARG A 33 7.62 -1.68 10.85
CA ARG A 33 7.97 -2.45 9.66
C ARG A 33 7.84 -1.59 8.39
N ILE A 34 6.74 -0.83 8.27
CA ILE A 34 6.52 0.06 7.12
C ILE A 34 7.63 1.10 7.00
N VAL A 35 7.96 1.80 8.09
CA VAL A 35 9.04 2.80 8.08
C VAL A 35 10.39 2.17 7.72
N LEU A 36 10.72 1.01 8.31
CA LEU A 36 11.96 0.30 7.99
C LEU A 36 12.06 -0.08 6.50
N LEU A 37 10.97 -0.57 5.92
CA LEU A 37 10.92 -0.94 4.50
C LEU A 37 11.03 0.29 3.61
N ARG A 38 10.34 1.40 3.94
CA ARG A 38 10.46 2.66 3.20
C ARG A 38 11.89 3.19 3.18
N MET A 39 12.59 3.12 4.32
CA MET A 39 14.00 3.48 4.39
C MET A 39 14.90 2.52 3.61
N ARG A 40 14.68 1.20 3.76
CA ARG A 40 15.46 0.16 3.05
C ARG A 40 15.34 0.31 1.53
N HIS A 41 14.15 0.57 1.02
CA HIS A 41 13.89 0.78 -0.40
C HIS A 41 14.13 2.22 -0.87
N ARG A 42 14.69 3.08 -0.01
CA ARG A 42 14.98 4.49 -0.29
C ARG A 42 13.79 5.22 -0.92
N GLU A 43 12.61 5.06 -0.32
CA GLU A 43 11.41 5.77 -0.77
C GLU A 43 11.68 7.29 -0.75
N PRO A 44 11.53 8.00 -1.89
CA PRO A 44 11.99 9.38 -2.03
C PRO A 44 11.44 10.33 -0.96
N ARG A 45 10.13 10.24 -0.64
CA ARG A 45 9.47 11.10 0.35
C ARG A 45 10.01 10.88 1.76
N THR A 46 10.18 9.62 2.15
CA THR A 46 10.72 9.26 3.47
C THR A 46 12.18 9.68 3.61
N MET A 47 12.99 9.47 2.57
CA MET A 47 14.41 9.87 2.59
C MET A 47 14.58 11.39 2.64
N ALA A 48 13.83 12.16 1.83
CA ALA A 48 13.87 13.62 1.88
C ALA A 48 13.52 14.17 3.26
N TYR A 49 12.51 13.58 3.93
CA TYR A 49 12.17 13.95 5.30
C TYR A 49 13.27 13.58 6.30
N PHE A 50 13.86 12.40 6.14
CA PHE A 50 14.92 11.91 7.01
C PHE A 50 16.13 12.84 6.97
N GLU A 51 16.63 13.15 5.77
CA GLU A 51 17.77 14.06 5.57
C GLU A 51 17.50 15.46 6.12
N ARG A 52 16.30 16.01 5.86
CA ARG A 52 15.91 17.31 6.40
C ARG A 52 15.97 17.34 7.94
N ARG A 53 15.41 16.32 8.61
CA ARG A 53 15.42 16.26 10.07
C ARG A 53 16.81 15.94 10.64
N ARG A 54 17.65 15.21 9.90
CA ARG A 54 19.06 14.99 10.25
C ARG A 54 19.83 16.31 10.23
N ALA A 55 19.61 17.16 9.23
CA ALA A 55 20.19 18.50 9.15
C ALA A 55 19.73 19.42 10.30
N GLU A 56 18.49 19.25 10.77
CA GLU A 56 17.96 19.90 11.98
C GLU A 56 18.51 19.31 13.31
N GLN A 57 19.53 18.45 13.25
CA GLN A 57 20.21 17.82 14.39
C GLN A 57 19.32 16.91 15.25
N LEU A 58 18.22 16.37 14.70
CA LEU A 58 17.46 15.33 15.38
C LEU A 58 18.19 13.99 15.35
N THR A 59 18.08 13.22 16.43
CA THR A 59 18.61 11.86 16.46
C THR A 59 17.78 10.95 15.56
N ASP A 60 18.38 9.90 15.00
CA ASP A 60 17.67 8.92 14.17
C ASP A 60 16.45 8.32 14.86
N ARG A 61 16.54 8.13 16.18
CA ARG A 61 15.43 7.62 16.99
C ARG A 61 14.24 8.59 17.02
N ASP A 62 14.51 9.90 17.04
CA ASP A 62 13.48 10.94 17.00
C ASP A 62 12.87 11.08 15.59
N ILE A 63 13.71 10.99 14.55
CA ILE A 63 13.27 10.98 13.15
C ILE A 63 12.36 9.78 12.89
N MET A 64 12.78 8.59 13.29
CA MET A 64 11.99 7.35 13.19
C MET A 64 10.63 7.47 13.87
N ARG A 65 10.55 8.16 15.01
CA ARG A 65 9.27 8.39 15.70
C ARG A 65 8.37 9.35 14.92
N CYS A 66 8.94 10.38 14.31
CA CYS A 66 8.19 11.30 13.44
C CYS A 66 7.65 10.58 12.21
N LEU A 67 8.46 9.73 11.57
CA LEU A 67 8.06 8.93 10.42
C LEU A 67 6.92 7.97 10.76
N LYS A 68 7.00 7.26 11.90
CA LYS A 68 5.89 6.40 12.36
C LYS A 68 4.57 7.16 12.50
N ARG A 69 4.62 8.44 12.94
CA ARG A 69 3.42 9.29 13.03
C ARG A 69 2.88 9.67 11.66
N HIS A 70 3.75 10.00 10.71
CA HIS A 70 3.32 10.24 9.33
C HIS A 70 2.64 9.01 8.73
N VAL A 71 3.25 7.83 8.85
CA VAL A 71 2.64 6.58 8.38
C VAL A 71 1.30 6.31 9.07
N ALA A 72 1.19 6.56 10.38
CA ALA A 72 -0.08 6.40 11.08
C ALA A 72 -1.18 7.34 10.54
N ASN A 73 -0.83 8.59 10.22
CA ASN A 73 -1.76 9.54 9.61
C ASN A 73 -2.15 9.12 8.19
N GLU A 74 -1.22 8.62 7.39
CA GLU A 74 -1.49 8.08 6.05
C GLU A 74 -2.45 6.89 6.12
N VAL A 75 -2.21 5.95 7.04
CA VAL A 75 -3.10 4.81 7.27
C VAL A 75 -4.48 5.27 7.71
N TYR A 76 -4.55 6.24 8.63
CA TYR A 76 -5.83 6.81 9.04
C TYR A 76 -6.59 7.46 7.87
N ALA A 77 -5.90 8.25 7.03
CA ALA A 77 -6.48 8.84 5.84
C ALA A 77 -6.97 7.79 4.83
N ALA A 78 -6.22 6.70 4.65
CA ALA A 78 -6.59 5.58 3.79
C ALA A 78 -7.76 4.75 4.34
N LEU A 79 -7.96 4.71 5.66
CA LEU A 79 -9.13 4.06 6.27
C LEU A 79 -10.39 4.93 6.15
N LEU A 80 -10.25 6.25 6.23
CA LEU A 80 -11.37 7.19 6.03
C LEU A 80 -11.77 7.29 4.55
N ASN A 81 -10.78 7.23 3.66
CA ASN A 81 -10.96 7.22 2.22
C ASN A 81 -10.45 5.89 1.69
N PRO A 82 -11.17 4.77 1.93
CA PRO A 82 -10.77 3.51 1.36
C PRO A 82 -10.67 3.69 -0.15
N ALA A 83 -9.58 3.20 -0.74
CA ALA A 83 -9.50 3.08 -2.19
C ALA A 83 -10.78 2.36 -2.63
N THR A 84 -11.56 3.01 -3.48
CA THR A 84 -12.82 2.48 -3.99
C THR A 84 -12.60 1.05 -4.48
N ASP A 85 -13.53 0.15 -4.15
CA ASP A 85 -13.62 -1.20 -4.70
C ASP A 85 -13.20 -1.16 -6.17
N HIS A 86 -12.11 -1.85 -6.54
CA HIS A 86 -11.49 -1.67 -7.84
C HIS A 86 -12.44 -2.19 -8.93
N PRO A 87 -13.22 -1.31 -9.60
CA PRO A 87 -14.31 -1.79 -10.44
C PRO A 87 -13.73 -2.57 -11.62
N VAL A 88 -12.58 -2.12 -12.15
CA VAL A 88 -11.85 -2.77 -13.25
C VAL A 88 -11.52 -4.24 -12.96
N GLY A 89 -11.13 -4.61 -11.73
CA GLY A 89 -10.84 -6.01 -11.39
C GLY A 89 -12.10 -6.88 -11.48
N ARG A 90 -13.21 -6.39 -10.93
CA ARG A 90 -14.51 -7.08 -11.01
C ARG A 90 -15.07 -7.10 -12.42
N GLU A 91 -14.90 -6.03 -13.18
CA GLU A 91 -15.32 -5.91 -14.58
C GLU A 91 -14.53 -6.88 -15.47
N LEU A 92 -13.21 -7.00 -15.28
CA LEU A 92 -12.40 -7.99 -15.99
C LEU A 92 -12.86 -9.41 -15.69
N ARG A 93 -13.18 -9.69 -14.42
CA ARG A 93 -13.77 -10.99 -14.03
C ARG A 93 -15.11 -11.23 -14.73
N ALA A 94 -16.00 -10.23 -14.74
CA ALA A 94 -17.31 -10.33 -15.37
C ALA A 94 -17.20 -10.55 -16.89
N ARG A 95 -16.33 -9.79 -17.57
CA ARG A 95 -16.03 -9.95 -19.00
C ARG A 95 -15.48 -11.34 -19.31
N ARG A 96 -14.51 -11.82 -18.54
CA ARG A 96 -13.96 -13.16 -18.70
C ARG A 96 -15.04 -14.24 -18.51
N GLN A 97 -15.90 -14.09 -17.49
CA GLN A 97 -17.01 -15.01 -17.24
C GLN A 97 -18.04 -14.99 -18.37
N ALA A 98 -18.35 -13.83 -18.94
CA ALA A 98 -19.25 -13.70 -20.09
C ALA A 98 -18.72 -14.42 -21.34
N ILE A 99 -17.41 -14.37 -21.57
CA ILE A 99 -16.75 -15.12 -22.66
C ILE A 99 -16.61 -16.63 -22.32
N GLY A 100 -16.75 -17.01 -21.04
CA GLY A 100 -16.70 -18.41 -20.59
C GLY A 100 -15.29 -18.97 -20.39
N ILE A 101 -14.25 -18.12 -20.37
CA ILE A 101 -12.85 -18.58 -20.28
C ILE A 101 -12.44 -18.79 -18.82
N PRO A 102 -11.80 -19.90 -18.45
CA PRO A 102 -11.26 -20.08 -17.11
C PRO A 102 -10.10 -19.10 -16.87
N ILE A 103 -9.98 -18.57 -15.66
CA ILE A 103 -8.92 -17.61 -15.30
C ILE A 103 -7.50 -18.13 -15.55
N SER A 104 -7.29 -19.46 -15.50
CA SER A 104 -6.01 -20.10 -15.81
C SER A 104 -5.58 -19.85 -17.26
N VAL A 105 -6.52 -19.90 -18.21
CA VAL A 105 -6.24 -19.65 -19.63
C VAL A 105 -5.84 -18.19 -19.82
N LEU A 106 -6.60 -17.25 -19.25
CA LEU A 106 -6.26 -15.82 -19.32
C LEU A 106 -4.88 -15.54 -18.69
N ALA A 107 -4.55 -16.17 -17.56
CA ALA A 107 -3.25 -16.03 -16.91
C ALA A 107 -2.10 -16.54 -17.79
N THR A 108 -2.28 -17.69 -18.45
CA THR A 108 -1.31 -18.25 -19.39
C THR A 108 -1.10 -17.33 -20.58
N THR A 109 -2.17 -16.81 -21.19
CA THR A 109 -2.09 -15.88 -22.32
C THR A 109 -1.37 -14.59 -21.96
N LEU A 110 -1.57 -14.08 -20.74
CA LEU A 110 -0.90 -12.88 -20.23
C LEU A 110 0.55 -13.14 -19.76
N GLY A 111 0.98 -14.39 -19.67
CA GLY A 111 2.29 -14.78 -19.15
C GLY A 111 2.46 -14.42 -17.66
N VAL A 112 1.37 -14.41 -16.89
CA VAL A 112 1.39 -14.03 -15.47
C VAL A 112 1.00 -15.21 -14.57
N PRO A 113 1.54 -15.28 -13.33
CA PRO A 113 1.10 -16.29 -12.37
C PRO A 113 -0.40 -16.18 -12.09
N TYR A 114 -1.11 -17.32 -12.05
CA TYR A 114 -2.54 -17.40 -11.73
C TYR A 114 -2.94 -16.55 -10.51
N GLN A 115 -2.17 -16.62 -9.42
CA GLN A 115 -2.46 -15.90 -8.18
C GLN A 115 -2.40 -14.38 -8.35
N ARG A 116 -1.57 -13.88 -9.28
CA ARG A 116 -1.45 -12.45 -9.57
C ARG A 116 -2.72 -11.95 -10.26
N LEU A 117 -3.19 -12.68 -11.28
CA LEU A 117 -4.42 -12.34 -11.99
C LEU A 117 -5.66 -12.54 -11.10
N ARG A 118 -5.72 -13.61 -10.30
CA ARG A 118 -6.79 -13.84 -9.33
C ARG A 118 -6.90 -12.69 -8.33
N ARG A 119 -5.79 -12.23 -7.75
CA ARG A 119 -5.77 -11.14 -6.77
C ARG A 119 -6.26 -9.82 -7.36
N LEU A 120 -5.99 -9.60 -8.64
CA LEU A 120 -6.49 -8.46 -9.41
C LEU A 120 -8.01 -8.58 -9.63
N GLU A 121 -8.51 -9.74 -10.09
CA GLU A 121 -9.95 -9.96 -10.31
C GLU A 121 -10.80 -9.81 -9.04
N ILE A 122 -10.27 -10.19 -7.88
CA ILE A 122 -10.97 -10.05 -6.59
C ILE A 122 -10.72 -8.68 -5.91
N GLY A 123 -10.03 -7.75 -6.57
CA GLY A 123 -9.80 -6.39 -6.06
C GLY A 123 -8.78 -6.28 -4.92
N THR A 124 -8.09 -7.37 -4.56
CA THR A 124 -7.06 -7.35 -3.50
C THR A 124 -5.73 -6.74 -3.97
N ARG A 125 -5.57 -6.49 -5.27
CA ARG A 125 -4.41 -5.85 -5.89
C ARG A 125 -4.89 -4.94 -7.02
N ALA A 126 -4.38 -3.72 -7.06
CA ALA A 126 -4.48 -2.82 -8.20
C ALA A 126 -3.18 -2.92 -9.02
N ASP A 127 -3.28 -3.14 -10.32
CA ASP A 127 -2.11 -3.21 -11.23
C ASP A 127 -2.55 -2.68 -12.61
N PRO A 128 -2.52 -1.34 -12.80
CA PRO A 128 -3.14 -0.70 -13.97
C PRO A 128 -2.61 -1.20 -15.32
N GLU A 129 -1.33 -1.56 -15.39
CA GLU A 129 -0.72 -2.09 -16.60
C GLU A 129 -1.26 -3.49 -16.93
N LEU A 130 -1.38 -4.35 -15.92
CA LEU A 130 -1.92 -5.69 -16.09
C LEU A 130 -3.42 -5.65 -16.40
N GLU A 131 -4.15 -4.70 -15.83
CA GLU A 131 -5.56 -4.48 -16.12
C GLU A 131 -5.77 -4.08 -17.59
N ALA A 132 -5.00 -3.12 -18.09
CA ALA A 132 -5.07 -2.69 -19.49
C ALA A 132 -4.77 -3.86 -20.44
N ARG A 133 -3.71 -4.62 -20.16
CA ARG A 133 -3.34 -5.81 -20.96
C ARG A 133 -4.43 -6.88 -20.93
N ALA A 134 -5.01 -7.16 -19.76
CA ALA A 134 -6.08 -8.13 -19.62
C ALA A 134 -7.35 -7.70 -20.39
N ALA A 135 -7.70 -6.40 -20.35
CA ALA A 135 -8.82 -5.86 -21.10
C ALA A 135 -8.64 -6.05 -22.61
N THR A 136 -7.46 -5.69 -23.14
CA THR A 136 -7.15 -5.85 -24.58
C THR A 136 -7.22 -7.32 -25.02
N VAL A 137 -6.70 -8.25 -24.21
CA VAL A 137 -6.76 -9.69 -24.55
C VAL A 137 -8.19 -10.20 -24.55
N LEU A 138 -9.03 -9.79 -23.59
CA LEU A 138 -10.43 -10.18 -23.57
C LEU A 138 -11.22 -9.62 -24.76
N GLU A 139 -10.91 -8.39 -25.18
CA GLU A 139 -11.50 -7.78 -26.39
C GLU A 139 -11.11 -8.54 -27.66
N GLN A 140 -9.87 -9.03 -27.76
CA GLN A 140 -9.41 -9.82 -28.90
C GLN A 140 -10.01 -11.23 -28.98
N ILE A 141 -10.41 -11.82 -27.85
CA ILE A 141 -11.02 -13.16 -27.82
C ILE A 141 -12.55 -13.12 -28.02
N SER A 142 -13.18 -11.98 -27.71
CA SER A 142 -14.62 -11.77 -27.87
C SER A 142 -15.17 -11.93 -29.32
N PRO A 143 -14.50 -11.53 -30.41
CA PRO A 143 -15.09 -11.60 -31.76
C PRO A 143 -15.13 -13.01 -32.37
N THR A 144 -14.43 -13.99 -31.80
CA THR A 144 -14.32 -15.34 -32.37
C THR A 144 -15.51 -16.28 -32.09
N LEU A 145 -16.51 -15.85 -31.31
CA LEU A 145 -17.66 -16.68 -30.91
C LEU A 145 -19.01 -16.20 -31.50
N THR A 146 -19.01 -15.16 -32.35
CA THR A 146 -20.21 -14.56 -32.95
C THR A 146 -20.34 -14.78 -34.47
N ALA A 147 -19.56 -15.69 -35.05
CA ALA A 147 -19.65 -16.13 -36.46
C ALA A 147 -19.87 -17.64 -36.53
#